data_AF-L8JEL1-F1
#
_entry.id   AF-L8JEL1-F1
#
_cell.length_a   1.000
_cell.length_b   1.000
_cell.length_c   1.000
_cell.angle_alpha   90.00
_cell.angle_beta   90.00
_cell.angle_gamma   90.00
#
_symmetry.space_group_name_H-M   'P 1'
#
loop_
_entity.id
_entity.type
_entity.pdbx_description
1 polymer ?
#
loop_
_entity_poly.entity_id
_entity_poly.type
_entity_poly.pdbx_seq_one_letter_code
_entity_poly.pdbx_strand_id
1 'polypeptide(L)'
;MTVSTKINEIESIAASLSSDSTLKKVLTELSGMYRRGDFRLSFSLTNGTANTMPLYSADDRKLVGAHVSFRDDLPNLIHEMTHARVLECYRSDLVNYYCPDNNPIALEFGKGSVPGAPIDTVSLIDTSLNNRRRARYRTNCKTTLEGNLNWLARVAESVDYSETNHKFMSAENKRLLKMPMQTEEDMKRHCSLNAMMMASGFVQKSRKFMKANRINADRLGQEQGRKKSWIKERINYGMNGMGGLGDVHFEYDTVVNQMLLQMHLWGYEESHELFAAIGKLAQEAHERRESAFNSTLPSIKEPRSVIASL
;
A
#
# COMPACT_ATOMS: atom_id res chain seq x y z
N MET A 1 1.42 5.16 -18.83
CA MET A 1 2.68 4.95 -18.08
C MET A 1 2.99 3.47 -18.08
N THR A 2 4.26 3.03 -18.08
CA THR A 2 4.58 1.58 -18.06
C THR A 2 4.77 1.11 -16.62
N VAL A 3 4.43 -0.15 -16.34
CA VAL A 3 4.72 -0.83 -15.05
C VAL A 3 6.18 -0.65 -14.64
N SER A 4 7.10 -0.85 -15.58
CA SER A 4 8.54 -0.73 -15.36
C SER A 4 8.94 0.66 -14.90
N THR A 5 8.26 1.72 -15.37
CA THR A 5 8.49 3.10 -14.90
C THR A 5 8.20 3.23 -13.40
N LYS A 6 7.07 2.69 -12.92
CA LYS A 6 6.71 2.76 -11.49
C LYS A 6 7.60 1.92 -10.60
N ILE A 7 8.01 0.75 -11.08
CA ILE A 7 8.98 -0.08 -10.35
C ILE A 7 10.34 0.62 -10.23
N ASN A 8 10.83 1.23 -11.31
CA ASN A 8 12.07 2.01 -11.26
C ASN A 8 11.93 3.22 -10.31
N GLU A 9 10.75 3.84 -10.23
CA GLU A 9 10.47 4.91 -9.26
C GLU A 9 10.54 4.40 -7.81
N ILE A 10 9.95 3.24 -7.52
CA ILE A 10 10.05 2.56 -6.22
C ILE A 10 11.51 2.25 -5.87
N GLU A 11 12.28 1.69 -6.80
CA GLU A 11 13.69 1.37 -6.61
C GLU A 11 14.53 2.63 -6.39
N SER A 12 14.25 3.71 -7.10
CA SER A 12 14.92 5.00 -6.90
C SER A 12 14.63 5.60 -5.52
N ILE A 13 13.40 5.46 -5.02
CA ILE A 13 13.06 5.87 -3.65
C ILE A 13 13.81 4.98 -2.65
N ALA A 14 13.78 3.67 -2.81
CA ALA A 14 14.50 2.75 -1.93
C ALA A 14 16.01 3.03 -1.87
N ALA A 15 16.61 3.39 -3.01
CA ALA A 15 18.04 3.70 -3.11
C ALA A 15 18.44 4.99 -2.36
N SER A 16 17.52 5.95 -2.22
CA SER A 16 17.80 7.22 -1.52
C SER A 16 17.63 7.15 0.00
N LEU A 17 17.01 6.08 0.51
CA LEU A 17 16.76 5.86 1.93
C LEU A 17 17.95 5.19 2.64
N SER A 18 18.05 5.44 3.95
CA SER A 18 19.04 4.79 4.84
C SER A 18 18.85 3.26 4.83
N SER A 19 19.93 2.50 5.09
CA SER A 19 19.86 1.03 5.18
C SER A 19 18.86 0.53 6.23
N ASP A 20 18.70 1.30 7.29
CA ASP A 20 17.91 0.90 8.46
C ASP A 20 16.43 1.26 8.30
N SER A 21 16.10 2.09 7.32
CA SER A 21 14.74 2.53 6.99
C SER A 21 13.79 1.36 6.78
N THR A 22 12.68 1.36 7.51
CA THR A 22 11.58 0.40 7.28
C THR A 22 11.01 0.54 5.87
N LEU A 23 10.86 1.78 5.38
CA LEU A 23 10.32 2.00 4.04
C LEU A 23 11.23 1.39 2.99
N LYS A 24 12.56 1.53 3.12
CA LYS A 24 13.51 0.88 2.22
C LYS A 24 13.33 -0.63 2.17
N LYS A 25 13.20 -1.28 3.32
CA LYS A 25 13.00 -2.74 3.42
C LYS A 25 11.72 -3.17 2.69
N VAL A 26 10.60 -2.47 2.94
CA VAL A 26 9.33 -2.72 2.25
C VAL A 26 9.44 -2.51 0.75
N LEU A 27 10.00 -1.39 0.30
CA LEU A 27 10.13 -1.11 -1.13
C LEU A 27 11.05 -2.10 -1.85
N THR A 28 12.13 -2.54 -1.19
CA THR A 28 13.07 -3.54 -1.72
C THR A 28 12.45 -4.93 -1.77
N GLU A 29 11.68 -5.31 -0.73
CA GLU A 29 10.89 -6.55 -0.70
C GLU A 29 9.95 -6.60 -1.91
N LEU A 30 9.13 -5.57 -2.09
CA LEU A 30 8.08 -5.54 -3.11
C LEU A 30 8.64 -5.41 -4.54
N SER A 31 9.65 -4.55 -4.77
CA SER A 31 10.30 -4.47 -6.09
C SER A 31 11.05 -5.75 -6.43
N GLY A 32 11.71 -6.38 -5.45
CA GLY A 32 12.40 -7.65 -5.60
C GLY A 32 11.48 -8.78 -6.05
N MET A 33 10.28 -8.89 -5.46
CA MET A 33 9.28 -9.85 -5.90
C MET A 33 8.85 -9.67 -7.36
N TYR A 34 8.62 -8.41 -7.77
CA TYR A 34 8.30 -8.11 -9.17
C TYR A 34 9.44 -8.56 -10.10
N ARG A 35 10.70 -8.33 -9.72
CA ARG A 35 11.87 -8.72 -10.52
C ARG A 35 12.05 -10.23 -10.61
N ARG A 36 11.70 -10.99 -9.57
CA ARG A 36 11.70 -12.46 -9.58
C ARG A 36 10.55 -13.07 -10.39
N GLY A 37 9.50 -12.28 -10.64
CA GLY A 37 8.32 -12.73 -11.37
C GLY A 37 7.29 -13.44 -10.49
N ASP A 38 7.35 -13.24 -9.17
CA ASP A 38 6.44 -13.86 -8.18
C ASP A 38 4.97 -13.40 -8.39
N PHE A 39 4.76 -12.27 -9.07
CA PHE A 39 3.45 -11.79 -9.51
C PHE A 39 3.54 -10.98 -10.81
N ARG A 40 2.38 -10.80 -11.46
CA ARG A 40 2.22 -9.95 -12.64
C ARG A 40 1.54 -8.64 -12.26
N LEU A 41 2.11 -7.53 -12.74
CA LEU A 41 1.51 -6.20 -12.62
C LEU A 41 0.84 -5.82 -13.94
N SER A 42 -0.39 -5.33 -13.87
CA SER A 42 -1.10 -4.72 -14.98
C SER A 42 -1.59 -3.32 -14.60
N PHE A 43 -1.62 -2.43 -15.57
CA PHE A 43 -2.10 -1.06 -15.37
C PHE A 43 -3.58 -0.96 -15.73
N SER A 44 -4.41 -0.45 -14.81
CA SER A 44 -5.83 -0.22 -15.06
C SER A 44 -6.07 1.22 -15.52
N LEU A 45 -6.35 1.41 -16.81
CA LEU A 45 -6.67 2.71 -17.42
C LEU A 45 -8.07 3.23 -17.10
N THR A 46 -9.02 2.34 -16.77
CA THR A 46 -10.41 2.68 -16.49
C THR A 46 -10.66 2.80 -14.98
N ASN A 47 -11.81 3.34 -14.59
CA ASN A 47 -12.35 3.35 -13.22
C ASN A 47 -12.44 1.94 -12.56
N GLY A 48 -11.92 0.90 -13.21
CA GLY A 48 -11.65 -0.39 -12.60
C GLY A 48 -11.00 -0.23 -11.23
N THR A 49 -11.44 -1.07 -10.33
CA THR A 49 -10.90 -1.17 -8.98
C THR A 49 -9.48 -1.72 -9.09
N ALA A 50 -8.52 -1.03 -8.47
CA ALA A 50 -7.24 -1.65 -8.15
C ALA A 50 -7.55 -2.92 -7.34
N ASN A 51 -6.83 -4.00 -7.64
CA ASN A 51 -7.12 -5.29 -7.05
C ASN A 51 -5.91 -6.21 -7.14
N THR A 52 -5.81 -7.10 -6.17
CA THR A 52 -4.84 -8.17 -6.16
C THR A 52 -5.57 -9.50 -6.13
N MET A 53 -5.39 -10.29 -7.19
CA MET A 53 -6.05 -11.57 -7.36
C MET A 53 -5.03 -12.72 -7.31
N PRO A 54 -5.23 -13.73 -6.46
CA PRO A 54 -4.37 -14.91 -6.44
C PRO A 54 -4.51 -15.70 -7.75
N LEU A 55 -3.40 -16.16 -8.29
CA LEU A 55 -3.32 -16.99 -9.49
C LEU A 55 -2.97 -18.42 -9.12
N TYR A 56 -3.75 -19.36 -9.64
CA TYR A 56 -3.55 -20.79 -9.44
C TYR A 56 -3.28 -21.47 -10.77
N SER A 57 -2.42 -22.48 -10.79
CA SER A 57 -2.23 -23.34 -11.95
C SER A 57 -3.56 -23.97 -12.37
N ALA A 58 -3.86 -23.96 -13.67
CA ALA A 58 -5.05 -24.60 -14.21
C ALA A 58 -5.01 -26.13 -14.04
N ASP A 59 -3.80 -26.71 -14.02
CA ASP A 59 -3.59 -28.16 -14.00
C ASP A 59 -3.65 -28.73 -12.59
N ASP A 60 -2.80 -28.23 -11.69
CA ASP A 60 -2.63 -28.78 -10.34
C ASP A 60 -3.29 -27.95 -9.23
N ARG A 61 -3.92 -26.82 -9.61
CA ARG A 61 -4.66 -25.91 -8.73
C ARG A 61 -3.84 -25.38 -7.54
N LYS A 62 -2.51 -25.36 -7.66
CA LYS A 62 -1.63 -24.73 -6.66
C LYS A 62 -1.49 -23.24 -6.91
N LEU A 63 -1.32 -22.47 -5.85
CA LEU A 63 -1.01 -21.03 -5.93
C LEU A 63 0.35 -20.86 -6.62
N VAL A 64 0.38 -20.11 -7.72
CA VAL A 64 1.59 -19.84 -8.51
C VAL A 64 2.00 -18.37 -8.51
N GLY A 65 1.18 -17.49 -7.94
CA GLY A 65 1.50 -16.07 -7.80
C GLY A 65 0.24 -15.22 -7.65
N ALA A 66 0.34 -13.95 -8.06
CA ALA A 66 -0.79 -13.03 -8.09
C ALA A 66 -0.82 -12.19 -9.37
N HIS A 67 -2.01 -11.69 -9.71
CA HIS A 67 -2.21 -10.62 -10.67
C HIS A 67 -2.61 -9.37 -9.92
N VAL A 68 -1.83 -8.31 -10.09
CA VAL A 68 -2.03 -7.01 -9.43
C VAL A 68 -2.41 -6.00 -10.50
N SER A 69 -3.60 -5.40 -10.35
CA SER A 69 -4.02 -4.22 -11.09
C SER A 69 -3.90 -2.99 -10.19
N PHE A 70 -3.33 -1.91 -10.71
CA PHE A 70 -3.16 -0.67 -9.95
C PHE A 70 -3.53 0.56 -10.77
N ARG A 71 -3.80 1.67 -10.06
CA ARG A 71 -4.00 3.01 -10.63
C ARG A 71 -2.68 3.77 -10.69
N ASP A 72 -2.63 4.89 -11.41
CA ASP A 72 -1.40 5.69 -11.53
C ASP A 72 -1.03 6.47 -10.24
N ASP A 73 -0.94 5.76 -9.11
CA ASP A 73 -0.43 6.27 -7.86
C ASP A 73 0.40 5.20 -7.14
N LEU A 74 1.56 5.62 -6.63
CA LEU A 74 2.48 4.72 -5.95
C LEU A 74 1.92 4.13 -4.65
N PRO A 75 1.20 4.88 -3.78
CA PRO A 75 0.63 4.31 -2.56
C PRO A 75 -0.30 3.12 -2.81
N ASN A 76 -1.19 3.20 -3.80
CA ASN A 76 -2.06 2.09 -4.20
C ASN A 76 -1.25 0.98 -4.87
N LEU A 77 -0.22 1.28 -5.67
CA LEU A 77 0.66 0.22 -6.16
C LEU A 77 1.32 -0.56 -5.00
N ILE A 78 1.82 0.14 -3.97
CA ILE A 78 2.39 -0.50 -2.77
C ILE A 78 1.33 -1.27 -1.98
N HIS A 79 0.11 -0.75 -1.90
CA HIS A 79 -1.03 -1.44 -1.30
C HIS A 79 -1.26 -2.80 -1.99
N GLU A 80 -1.44 -2.80 -3.31
CA GLU A 80 -1.71 -4.03 -4.06
C GLU A 80 -0.50 -4.99 -4.10
N MET A 81 0.73 -4.48 -4.25
CA MET A 81 1.91 -5.33 -4.16
C MET A 81 2.06 -5.96 -2.76
N THR A 82 1.65 -5.25 -1.71
CA THR A 82 1.65 -5.80 -0.35
C THR A 82 0.60 -6.90 -0.22
N HIS A 83 -0.59 -6.78 -0.82
CA HIS A 83 -1.52 -7.91 -0.91
C HIS A 83 -0.86 -9.13 -1.56
N ALA A 84 -0.15 -8.96 -2.67
CA ALA A 84 0.54 -10.07 -3.34
C ALA A 84 1.59 -10.74 -2.44
N ARG A 85 2.32 -9.94 -1.65
CA ARG A 85 3.29 -10.45 -0.67
C ARG A 85 2.63 -11.19 0.48
N VAL A 86 1.51 -10.69 1.00
CA VAL A 86 0.71 -11.39 2.01
C VAL A 86 0.24 -12.76 1.46
N LEU A 87 -0.20 -12.83 0.20
CA LEU A 87 -0.58 -14.08 -0.45
C LEU A 87 0.58 -15.07 -0.54
N GLU A 88 1.78 -14.60 -0.89
CA GLU A 88 2.97 -15.44 -0.98
C GLU A 88 3.43 -15.95 0.40
N CYS A 89 3.53 -15.05 1.38
CA CYS A 89 4.02 -15.35 2.73
C CYS A 89 3.10 -16.29 3.50
N TYR A 90 1.78 -16.09 3.39
CA TYR A 90 0.83 -16.81 4.21
C TYR A 90 0.08 -17.89 3.44
N ARG A 91 0.17 -17.92 2.11
CA ARG A 91 -0.70 -18.69 1.20
C ARG A 91 -2.17 -18.27 1.40
N SER A 92 -2.81 -17.68 0.39
CA SER A 92 -4.17 -17.06 0.44
C SER A 92 -5.24 -17.86 1.18
N ASP A 93 -5.05 -19.16 1.26
CA ASP A 93 -5.95 -20.09 1.87
C ASP A 93 -5.77 -20.27 3.39
N LEU A 94 -4.70 -19.69 3.95
CA LEU A 94 -4.25 -19.80 5.35
C LEU A 94 -3.97 -18.44 6.01
N VAL A 95 -4.59 -17.34 5.55
CA VAL A 95 -4.32 -15.93 5.96
C VAL A 95 -4.50 -15.64 7.47
N ASN A 96 -4.70 -16.66 8.31
CA ASN A 96 -4.87 -16.56 9.74
C ASN A 96 -3.87 -17.43 10.55
N TYR A 97 -2.61 -17.48 10.11
CA TYR A 97 -1.45 -17.95 10.89
C TYR A 97 -1.33 -19.40 11.31
N TYR A 98 -2.29 -20.28 11.04
CA TYR A 98 -2.06 -21.70 11.31
C TYR A 98 -2.95 -22.61 10.47
N CYS A 99 -2.27 -23.61 9.88
CA CYS A 99 -2.72 -24.95 9.47
C CYS A 99 -2.49 -25.20 7.96
N PRO A 100 -1.32 -25.73 7.56
CA PRO A 100 -1.05 -26.03 6.15
C PRO A 100 -2.03 -27.02 5.50
N ASP A 101 -2.87 -27.75 6.26
CA ASP A 101 -3.49 -28.96 5.73
C ASP A 101 -5.03 -29.08 5.87
N ASN A 102 -5.78 -28.14 6.45
CA ASN A 102 -7.23 -28.39 6.71
C ASN A 102 -8.15 -27.16 6.70
N ASN A 103 -8.14 -26.29 5.69
CA ASN A 103 -9.28 -25.37 5.53
C ASN A 103 -10.52 -26.18 5.06
N PRO A 104 -11.63 -26.23 5.84
CA PRO A 104 -12.77 -27.08 5.51
C PRO A 104 -13.57 -26.60 4.30
N ILE A 105 -13.36 -25.36 3.85
CA ILE A 105 -14.07 -24.78 2.70
C ILE A 105 -13.29 -25.10 1.43
N ALA A 106 -13.87 -25.83 0.49
CA ALA A 106 -13.22 -26.16 -0.78
C ALA A 106 -12.85 -24.92 -1.61
N LEU A 107 -11.77 -25.02 -2.41
CA LEU A 107 -11.43 -24.01 -3.39
C LEU A 107 -12.34 -24.18 -4.62
N GLU A 108 -13.05 -23.12 -4.98
CA GLU A 108 -13.85 -23.07 -6.19
C GLU A 108 -13.22 -22.07 -7.16
N PHE A 109 -12.94 -22.53 -8.37
CA PHE A 109 -12.21 -21.78 -9.38
C PHE A 109 -13.15 -21.25 -10.46
N GLY A 110 -12.84 -20.06 -10.98
CA GLY A 110 -13.51 -19.50 -12.15
C GLY A 110 -13.27 -20.33 -13.42
N LYS A 111 -14.18 -20.19 -14.39
CA LYS A 111 -14.15 -20.96 -15.66
C LYS A 111 -13.28 -20.34 -16.76
N GLY A 112 -12.47 -19.32 -16.47
CA GLY A 112 -11.72 -18.60 -17.50
C GLY A 112 -10.37 -18.07 -17.02
N SER A 113 -9.49 -17.79 -17.99
CA SER A 113 -8.21 -17.14 -17.77
C SER A 113 -8.41 -15.74 -17.20
N VAL A 114 -7.56 -15.35 -16.27
CA VAL A 114 -7.50 -13.97 -15.77
C VAL A 114 -6.91 -13.07 -16.86
N PRO A 115 -7.59 -11.99 -17.28
CA PRO A 115 -7.03 -11.04 -18.23
C PRO A 115 -5.67 -10.52 -17.78
N GLY A 116 -4.63 -10.70 -18.59
CA GLY A 116 -3.26 -10.27 -18.28
C GLY A 116 -2.47 -11.21 -17.35
N ALA A 117 -3.00 -12.37 -16.98
CA ALA A 117 -2.26 -13.46 -16.36
C ALA A 117 -1.82 -14.52 -17.40
N PRO A 118 -0.89 -15.44 -17.06
CA PRO A 118 -0.54 -16.57 -17.93
C PRO A 118 -1.77 -17.42 -18.29
N ILE A 119 -1.80 -17.95 -19.51
CA ILE A 119 -2.96 -18.67 -20.10
C ILE A 119 -3.31 -19.93 -19.29
N ASP A 120 -2.31 -20.52 -18.65
CA ASP A 120 -2.38 -21.70 -17.77
C ASP A 120 -2.76 -21.38 -16.32
N THR A 121 -3.34 -20.20 -16.06
CA THR A 121 -3.77 -19.80 -14.71
C THR A 121 -5.27 -19.54 -14.61
N VAL A 122 -5.81 -19.85 -13.42
CA VAL A 122 -7.17 -19.53 -13.00
C VAL A 122 -7.17 -18.70 -11.72
N SER A 123 -8.29 -18.06 -11.40
CA SER A 123 -8.53 -17.44 -10.10
C SER A 123 -9.63 -18.15 -9.32
N LEU A 124 -9.67 -17.91 -8.01
CA LEU A 124 -10.82 -18.29 -7.19
C LEU A 124 -12.01 -17.41 -7.50
N ILE A 125 -13.20 -17.97 -7.37
CA ILE A 125 -14.41 -17.15 -7.29
C ILE A 125 -14.41 -16.38 -5.96
N ASP A 126 -14.87 -15.13 -5.96
CA ASP A 126 -14.85 -14.24 -4.79
C ASP A 126 -15.53 -14.88 -3.57
N THR A 127 -16.63 -15.60 -3.77
CA THR A 127 -17.35 -16.29 -2.69
C THR A 127 -16.50 -17.35 -2.01
N SER A 128 -15.71 -18.12 -2.76
CA SER A 128 -14.83 -19.15 -2.19
C SER A 128 -13.71 -18.53 -1.37
N LEU A 129 -13.09 -17.47 -1.88
CA LEU A 129 -12.06 -16.71 -1.17
C LEU A 129 -12.61 -16.12 0.15
N ASN A 130 -13.77 -15.47 0.10
CA ASN A 130 -14.40 -14.87 1.27
C ASN A 130 -14.82 -15.92 2.32
N ASN A 131 -15.36 -17.06 1.89
CA ASN A 131 -15.72 -18.15 2.80
C ASN A 131 -14.48 -18.74 3.49
N ARG A 132 -13.37 -18.93 2.76
CA ARG A 132 -12.11 -19.43 3.35
C ARG A 132 -11.51 -18.47 4.36
N ARG A 133 -11.51 -17.16 4.07
CA ARG A 133 -11.04 -16.11 4.99
C ARG A 133 -11.84 -16.12 6.29
N ARG A 134 -13.17 -16.17 6.21
CA ARG A 134 -14.07 -16.22 7.37
C ARG A 134 -13.90 -17.48 8.22
N ALA A 135 -13.74 -18.65 7.58
CA ALA A 135 -13.64 -19.94 8.26
C ALA A 135 -12.44 -20.05 9.21
N ARG A 136 -11.41 -19.22 9.03
CA ARG A 136 -10.18 -19.25 9.83
C ARG A 136 -9.92 -17.98 10.62
N TYR A 137 -10.93 -17.12 10.76
CA TYR A 137 -10.79 -15.85 11.46
C TYR A 137 -10.21 -15.99 12.88
N ARG A 138 -9.13 -15.26 13.17
CA ARG A 138 -8.48 -15.25 14.48
C ARG A 138 -8.79 -13.98 15.25
N THR A 139 -9.80 -14.05 16.11
CA THR A 139 -10.23 -12.93 16.96
C THR A 139 -9.09 -12.34 17.79
N ASN A 140 -8.16 -13.16 18.31
CA ASN A 140 -7.02 -12.66 19.07
C ASN A 140 -6.07 -11.78 18.23
N CYS A 141 -5.78 -12.19 16.98
CA CYS A 141 -4.94 -11.42 16.06
C CYS A 141 -5.65 -10.11 15.65
N LYS A 142 -6.95 -10.19 15.37
CA LYS A 142 -7.79 -9.04 15.10
C LYS A 142 -7.74 -8.03 16.24
N THR A 143 -7.94 -8.45 17.48
CA THR A 143 -7.91 -7.56 18.65
C THR A 143 -6.56 -6.84 18.77
N THR A 144 -5.44 -7.54 18.56
CA THR A 144 -4.11 -6.92 18.60
C THR A 144 -3.93 -5.87 17.49
N LEU A 145 -4.28 -6.21 16.25
CA LEU A 145 -4.10 -5.32 15.10
C LEU A 145 -5.06 -4.13 15.12
N GLU A 146 -6.30 -4.32 15.55
CA GLU A 146 -7.23 -3.22 15.85
C GLU A 146 -6.70 -2.34 16.98
N GLY A 147 -6.11 -2.93 18.02
CA GLY A 147 -5.43 -2.18 19.08
C GLY A 147 -4.33 -1.28 18.51
N ASN A 148 -3.48 -1.82 17.64
CA ASN A 148 -2.42 -1.07 16.96
C ASN A 148 -2.98 0.06 16.09
N LEU A 149 -4.04 -0.18 15.31
CA LEU A 149 -4.67 0.86 14.48
C LEU A 149 -5.41 1.92 15.32
N ASN A 150 -6.07 1.55 16.41
CA ASN A 150 -6.70 2.49 17.33
C ASN A 150 -5.67 3.37 18.06
N TRP A 151 -4.53 2.79 18.42
CA TRP A 151 -3.40 3.57 18.92
C TRP A 151 -2.89 4.55 17.86
N LEU A 152 -2.69 4.09 16.63
CA LEU A 152 -2.27 4.96 15.53
C LEU A 152 -3.28 6.08 15.25
N ALA A 153 -4.59 5.80 15.34
CA ALA A 153 -5.63 6.81 15.20
C ALA A 153 -5.52 7.93 16.24
N ARG A 154 -5.13 7.60 17.48
CA ARG A 154 -4.89 8.59 18.54
C ARG A 154 -3.67 9.46 18.22
N VAL A 155 -2.57 8.86 17.79
CA VAL A 155 -1.38 9.61 17.33
C VAL A 155 -1.74 10.53 16.16
N ALA A 156 -2.46 10.01 15.17
CA ALA A 156 -2.91 10.76 14.00
C ALA A 156 -3.86 11.93 14.34
N GLU A 157 -4.51 11.91 15.51
CA GLU A 157 -5.37 12.99 15.98
C GLU A 157 -4.56 14.19 16.50
N SER A 158 -3.48 13.91 17.25
CA SER A 158 -2.68 14.90 17.97
C SER A 158 -1.57 15.55 17.16
N VAL A 159 -1.20 14.97 16.02
CA VAL A 159 -0.05 15.39 15.22
C VAL A 159 -0.34 16.63 14.36
N ASP A 160 0.66 17.52 14.26
CA ASP A 160 0.65 18.64 13.33
C ASP A 160 1.11 18.22 11.93
N TYR A 161 0.16 18.10 11.00
CA TYR A 161 0.46 17.77 9.60
C TYR A 161 1.11 18.92 8.82
N SER A 162 1.34 20.08 9.44
CA SER A 162 2.06 21.17 8.81
C SER A 162 3.56 20.89 8.70
N GLU A 163 4.14 20.02 9.53
CA GLU A 163 5.58 19.72 9.64
C GLU A 163 6.11 18.87 8.48
N THR A 164 6.08 19.42 7.27
CA THR A 164 6.68 18.78 6.08
C THR A 164 7.77 19.64 5.48
N ASN A 165 8.87 18.99 5.09
CA ASN A 165 9.88 19.63 4.28
C ASN A 165 9.28 19.98 2.91
N HIS A 166 9.60 21.17 2.40
CA HIS A 166 9.19 21.61 1.06
C HIS A 166 7.67 21.67 0.79
N LYS A 167 6.88 22.29 1.69
CA LYS A 167 5.41 22.47 1.54
C LYS A 167 4.94 23.08 0.21
N PHE A 168 5.81 23.81 -0.49
CA PHE A 168 5.49 24.52 -1.71
C PHE A 168 6.16 23.90 -2.94
N MET A 169 5.42 23.85 -4.04
CA MET A 169 5.92 23.47 -5.34
C MET A 169 7.05 24.41 -5.82
N SER A 170 8.09 23.84 -6.45
CA SER A 170 9.19 24.60 -7.05
C SER A 170 8.73 25.52 -8.18
N ALA A 171 9.52 26.56 -8.47
CA ALA A 171 9.23 27.47 -9.58
C ALA A 171 9.21 26.74 -10.94
N GLU A 172 10.07 25.73 -11.10
CA GLU A 172 10.16 24.94 -12.32
C GLU A 172 8.95 24.02 -12.51
N ASN A 173 8.55 23.27 -11.49
CA ASN A 173 7.35 22.42 -11.58
C ASN A 173 6.11 23.27 -11.87
N LYS A 174 6.02 24.45 -11.27
CA LYS A 174 4.95 25.41 -11.55
C LYS A 174 4.98 25.95 -12.99
N ARG A 175 6.17 26.12 -13.57
CA ARG A 175 6.35 26.54 -14.97
C ARG A 175 5.89 25.42 -15.90
N LEU A 176 6.38 24.21 -15.70
CA LEU A 176 6.04 23.02 -16.49
C LEU A 176 4.54 22.74 -16.49
N LEU A 177 3.87 22.81 -15.33
CA LEU A 177 2.41 22.63 -15.23
C LEU A 177 1.58 23.72 -15.92
N LYS A 178 2.20 24.83 -16.33
CA LYS A 178 1.54 25.93 -17.03
C LYS A 178 1.91 26.02 -18.51
N MET A 179 2.84 25.18 -18.99
CA MET A 179 3.22 25.19 -20.39
C MET A 179 2.04 24.71 -21.25
N PRO A 180 1.81 25.32 -22.43
CA PRO A 180 0.80 24.83 -23.35
C PRO A 180 1.15 23.42 -23.82
N MET A 181 0.19 22.51 -23.77
CA MET A 181 0.33 21.13 -24.23
C MET A 181 0.07 21.11 -25.74
N GLN A 182 1.10 20.86 -26.55
CA GLN A 182 0.98 20.85 -28.01
C GLN A 182 1.00 19.43 -28.60
N THR A 183 1.62 18.48 -27.88
CA THR A 183 1.73 17.08 -28.31
C THR A 183 1.07 16.13 -27.31
N GLU A 184 0.78 14.90 -27.75
CA GLU A 184 0.32 13.82 -26.87
C GLU A 184 1.37 13.50 -25.79
N GLU A 185 2.65 13.64 -26.12
CA GLU A 185 3.75 13.43 -25.19
C GLU A 185 3.79 14.52 -24.10
N ASP A 186 3.54 15.79 -24.46
CA ASP A 186 3.40 16.88 -23.50
C ASP A 186 2.25 16.64 -22.53
N MET A 187 1.11 16.16 -23.06
CA MET A 187 -0.06 15.82 -22.24
C MET A 187 0.27 14.71 -21.25
N LYS A 188 0.95 13.64 -21.69
CA LYS A 188 1.39 12.54 -20.81
C LYS A 188 2.33 13.04 -19.71
N ARG A 189 3.32 13.88 -20.06
CA ARG A 189 4.25 14.47 -19.09
C ARG A 189 3.55 15.39 -18.10
N HIS A 190 2.61 16.21 -18.57
CA HIS A 190 1.81 17.11 -17.73
C HIS A 190 0.95 16.32 -16.73
N CYS A 191 0.21 15.31 -17.20
CA CYS A 191 -0.58 14.44 -16.33
C CYS A 191 0.30 13.76 -15.27
N SER A 192 1.46 13.23 -15.67
CA SER A 192 2.41 12.59 -14.75
C SER A 192 2.95 13.57 -13.70
N LEU A 193 3.35 14.78 -14.11
CA LEU A 193 3.85 15.81 -13.19
C LEU A 193 2.74 16.25 -12.23
N ASN A 194 1.51 16.44 -12.73
CA ASN A 194 0.39 16.83 -11.90
C ASN A 194 0.05 15.76 -10.85
N ALA A 195 0.02 14.48 -11.26
CA ALA A 195 -0.18 13.35 -10.35
C ALA A 195 0.90 13.30 -9.27
N MET A 196 2.18 13.48 -9.63
CA MET A 196 3.29 13.53 -8.68
C MET A 196 3.14 14.68 -7.68
N MET A 197 2.81 15.89 -8.15
CA MET A 197 2.63 17.06 -7.27
C MET A 197 1.47 16.87 -6.28
N MET A 198 0.37 16.26 -6.72
CA MET A 198 -0.76 15.91 -5.87
C MET A 198 -0.39 14.85 -4.84
N ALA A 199 0.35 13.80 -5.26
CA ALA A 199 0.83 12.75 -4.37
C ALA A 199 1.79 13.30 -3.31
N SER A 200 2.68 14.23 -3.68
CA SER A 200 3.59 14.90 -2.74
C SER A 200 2.93 15.94 -1.83
N GLY A 201 1.67 16.31 -2.09
CA GLY A 201 0.95 17.29 -1.27
C GLY A 201 1.54 18.70 -1.35
N PHE A 202 2.19 19.05 -2.47
CA PHE A 202 2.80 20.36 -2.65
C PHE A 202 1.76 21.40 -3.07
N VAL A 203 1.68 22.50 -2.33
CA VAL A 203 0.75 23.59 -2.66
C VAL A 203 1.40 24.61 -3.57
N GLN A 204 0.64 25.13 -4.53
CA GLN A 204 1.13 26.18 -5.43
C GLN A 204 1.21 27.52 -4.68
N LYS A 205 2.42 28.10 -4.56
CA LYS A 205 2.61 29.43 -3.95
C LYS A 205 1.98 30.54 -4.81
N SER A 206 1.11 31.35 -4.23
CA SER A 206 0.60 32.59 -4.81
C SER A 206 1.68 33.67 -4.83
N ARG A 207 1.73 34.44 -5.92
CA ARG A 207 2.61 35.62 -6.09
C ARG A 207 1.84 36.94 -6.10
N LYS A 208 0.53 36.93 -5.82
CA LYS A 208 -0.34 38.11 -5.89
C LYS A 208 -0.18 39.00 -4.63
N PHE A 209 0.89 39.80 -4.56
CA PHE A 209 1.17 40.87 -3.57
C PHE A 209 0.64 40.61 -2.13
N MET A 210 0.17 41.62 -1.38
CA MET A 210 -0.18 41.50 0.05
C MET A 210 -1.21 40.40 0.37
N LYS A 211 -2.04 39.97 -0.59
CA LYS A 211 -3.01 38.87 -0.42
C LYS A 211 -2.36 37.48 -0.50
N ALA A 212 -1.12 37.36 -0.94
CA ALA A 212 -0.43 36.08 -1.13
C ALA A 212 -0.24 35.32 0.18
N ASN A 213 0.08 35.99 1.29
CA ASN A 213 0.33 35.34 2.58
C ASN A 213 -0.93 34.61 3.08
N ARG A 214 -2.08 35.30 3.07
CA ARG A 214 -3.37 34.71 3.46
C ARG A 214 -3.76 33.54 2.56
N ILE A 215 -3.68 33.71 1.23
CA ILE A 215 -4.02 32.65 0.27
C ILE A 215 -3.13 31.42 0.47
N ASN A 216 -1.83 31.61 0.73
CA ASN A 216 -0.90 30.52 0.95
C ASN A 216 -1.17 29.80 2.27
N ALA A 217 -1.50 30.54 3.34
CA ALA A 217 -1.90 29.96 4.62
C ALA A 217 -3.18 29.13 4.49
N ASP A 218 -4.20 29.65 3.81
CA ASP A 218 -5.46 28.94 3.58
C ASP A 218 -5.23 27.62 2.80
N ARG A 219 -4.37 27.65 1.77
CA ARG A 219 -4.01 26.45 0.99
C ARG A 219 -3.27 25.42 1.82
N LEU A 220 -2.35 25.84 2.68
CA LEU A 220 -1.64 24.94 3.60
C LEU A 220 -2.60 24.32 4.62
N GLY A 221 -3.55 25.10 5.16
CA GLY A 221 -4.56 24.59 6.08
C GLY A 221 -5.49 23.55 5.43
N GLN A 222 -5.91 23.78 4.18
CA GLN A 222 -6.68 22.80 3.41
C GLN A 222 -5.88 21.51 3.18
N GLU A 223 -4.60 21.63 2.83
CA GLU A 223 -3.73 20.48 2.60
C GLU A 223 -3.49 19.67 3.88
N GLN A 224 -3.30 20.33 5.03
CA GLN A 224 -3.25 19.68 6.33
C GLN A 224 -4.53 18.90 6.64
N GLY A 225 -5.70 19.51 6.40
CA GLY A 225 -6.99 18.84 6.57
C GLY A 225 -7.11 17.60 5.67
N ARG A 226 -6.67 17.70 4.40
CA ARG A 226 -6.67 16.59 3.44
C ARG A 226 -5.76 15.45 3.89
N LYS A 227 -4.52 15.74 4.32
CA LYS A 227 -3.57 14.73 4.82
C LYS A 227 -4.12 13.97 6.03
N LYS A 228 -4.66 14.71 7.02
CA LYS A 228 -5.29 14.11 8.21
C LYS A 228 -6.49 13.23 7.84
N SER A 229 -7.36 13.72 6.95
CA SER A 229 -8.51 12.93 6.48
C SER A 229 -8.07 11.64 5.79
N TRP A 230 -7.05 11.72 4.94
CA TRP A 230 -6.53 10.56 4.20
C TRP A 230 -5.96 9.49 5.13
N ILE A 231 -5.16 9.87 6.15
CA ILE A 231 -4.64 8.91 7.14
C ILE A 231 -5.77 8.23 7.91
N LYS A 232 -6.76 9.00 8.38
CA LYS A 232 -7.92 8.45 9.09
C LYS A 232 -8.73 7.50 8.21
N GLU A 233 -8.93 7.84 6.94
CA GLU A 233 -9.61 6.98 5.98
C GLU A 233 -8.89 5.63 5.83
N ARG A 234 -7.55 5.63 5.75
CA ARG A 234 -6.76 4.39 5.66
C ARG A 234 -6.80 3.56 6.93
N ILE A 235 -6.74 4.19 8.10
CA ILE A 235 -6.91 3.49 9.37
C ILE A 235 -8.30 2.85 9.45
N ASN A 236 -9.36 3.59 9.11
CA ASN A 236 -10.73 3.07 9.07
C ASN A 236 -10.90 1.95 8.05
N TYR A 237 -10.27 2.08 6.87
CA TYR A 237 -10.28 1.04 5.85
C TYR A 237 -9.67 -0.26 6.39
N GLY A 238 -8.50 -0.20 7.02
CA GLY A 238 -7.88 -1.35 7.67
C GLY A 238 -8.78 -1.96 8.74
N MET A 239 -9.37 -1.17 9.63
CA MET A 239 -10.30 -1.66 10.66
C MET A 239 -11.53 -2.35 10.07
N ASN A 240 -12.15 -1.76 9.03
CA ASN A 240 -13.33 -2.31 8.37
C ASN A 240 -13.01 -3.63 7.65
N GLY A 241 -11.85 -3.70 7.00
CA GLY A 241 -11.35 -4.91 6.35
C GLY A 241 -11.24 -6.10 7.30
N MET A 242 -10.67 -5.86 8.48
CA MET A 242 -10.55 -6.88 9.55
C MET A 242 -11.90 -7.30 10.14
N GLY A 243 -12.89 -6.41 10.13
CA GLY A 243 -14.22 -6.65 10.68
C GLY A 243 -15.17 -7.44 9.77
N GLY A 244 -15.14 -7.22 8.45
CA GLY A 244 -16.17 -7.71 7.51
C GLY A 244 -15.80 -8.98 6.71
N LEU A 245 -14.52 -9.15 6.37
CA LEU A 245 -14.05 -10.22 5.47
C LEU A 245 -13.20 -11.29 6.18
N GLY A 246 -12.86 -11.06 7.44
CA GLY A 246 -11.99 -11.94 8.20
C GLY A 246 -10.53 -11.90 7.75
N ASP A 247 -10.16 -10.82 7.04
CA ASP A 247 -8.90 -10.71 6.32
C ASP A 247 -7.90 -9.84 7.08
N VAL A 248 -7.50 -10.33 8.25
CA VAL A 248 -6.90 -9.49 9.30
C VAL A 248 -5.57 -8.87 8.84
N HIS A 249 -4.75 -9.64 8.12
CA HIS A 249 -3.42 -9.22 7.69
C HIS A 249 -3.40 -8.57 6.33
N PHE A 250 -4.29 -9.01 5.45
CA PHE A 250 -4.37 -8.52 4.09
C PHE A 250 -4.68 -7.03 4.07
N GLU A 251 -5.54 -6.54 4.96
CA GLU A 251 -5.88 -5.12 4.99
C GLU A 251 -5.01 -4.33 5.95
N TYR A 252 -4.53 -4.94 7.04
CA TYR A 252 -3.64 -4.27 7.98
C TYR A 252 -2.26 -3.97 7.37
N ASP A 253 -1.61 -4.97 6.79
CA ASP A 253 -0.25 -4.83 6.26
C ASP A 253 -0.23 -3.84 5.08
N THR A 254 -1.28 -3.82 4.25
CA THR A 254 -1.38 -2.89 3.11
C THR A 254 -1.57 -1.45 3.55
N VAL A 255 -2.45 -1.17 4.53
CA VAL A 255 -2.68 0.21 4.97
C VAL A 255 -1.44 0.79 5.63
N VAL A 256 -0.70 0.02 6.44
CA VAL A 256 0.52 0.56 7.10
C VAL A 256 1.62 0.84 6.08
N ASN A 257 1.84 -0.04 5.09
CA ASN A 257 2.83 0.19 4.03
C ASN A 257 2.41 1.35 3.11
N GLN A 258 1.12 1.45 2.78
CA GLN A 258 0.57 2.54 1.97
C GLN A 258 0.72 3.89 2.68
N MET A 259 0.43 3.96 3.98
CA MET A 259 0.61 5.17 4.78
C MET A 259 2.09 5.53 4.90
N LEU A 260 2.98 4.55 5.11
CA LEU A 260 4.43 4.77 5.22
C LEU A 260 5.00 5.44 3.98
N LEU A 261 4.70 4.90 2.79
CA LEU A 261 5.11 5.52 1.54
C LEU A 261 4.47 6.90 1.36
N GLN A 262 3.17 7.06 1.65
CA GLN A 262 2.50 8.34 1.45
C GLN A 262 3.08 9.45 2.34
N MET A 263 3.47 9.13 3.58
CA MET A 263 4.17 10.08 4.45
C MET A 263 5.54 10.46 3.89
N HIS A 264 6.28 9.50 3.32
CA HIS A 264 7.54 9.81 2.66
C HIS A 264 7.33 10.74 1.46
N LEU A 265 6.34 10.48 0.62
CA LEU A 265 6.01 11.34 -0.53
C LEU A 265 5.61 12.75 -0.10
N TRP A 266 4.96 12.91 1.06
CA TRP A 266 4.66 14.21 1.65
C TRP A 266 5.87 14.93 2.25
N GLY A 267 7.05 14.32 2.26
CA GLY A 267 8.29 14.92 2.76
C GLY A 267 8.42 14.91 4.28
N TYR A 268 7.75 13.98 4.97
CA TYR A 268 7.99 13.74 6.40
C TYR A 268 9.28 12.95 6.60
N GLU A 269 10.02 13.32 7.63
CA GLU A 269 11.20 12.59 8.08
C GLU A 269 10.81 11.41 8.98
N GLU A 270 11.66 10.40 9.07
CA GLU A 270 11.42 9.21 9.91
C GLU A 270 11.37 9.54 11.42
N SER A 271 11.94 10.68 11.82
CA SER A 271 11.90 11.23 13.18
C SER A 271 10.53 11.81 13.56
N HIS A 272 9.68 12.12 12.58
CA HIS A 272 8.35 12.68 12.83
C HIS A 272 7.46 11.64 13.53
N GLU A 273 6.74 12.05 14.58
CA GLU A 273 6.02 11.15 15.50
C GLU A 273 5.10 10.15 14.77
N LEU A 274 4.24 10.64 13.86
CA LEU A 274 3.33 9.78 13.10
C LEU A 274 4.09 8.86 12.13
N PHE A 275 5.19 9.34 11.53
CA PHE A 275 5.97 8.54 10.59
C PHE A 275 6.65 7.41 11.35
N ALA A 276 7.29 7.70 12.47
CA ALA A 276 7.90 6.73 13.35
C ALA A 276 6.88 5.69 13.85
N ALA A 277 5.68 6.14 14.23
CA ALA A 277 4.60 5.26 14.66
C ALA A 277 4.18 4.28 13.55
N ILE A 278 3.95 4.77 12.33
CA ILE A 278 3.63 3.92 11.17
C ILE A 278 4.81 3.00 10.84
N GLY A 279 6.04 3.52 10.89
CA GLY A 279 7.27 2.78 10.64
C GLY A 279 7.46 1.60 11.59
N LYS A 280 7.09 1.74 12.87
CA LYS A 280 7.10 0.62 13.83
C LYS A 280 6.10 -0.48 13.45
N LEU A 281 4.87 -0.10 13.08
CA LEU A 281 3.85 -1.06 12.64
C LEU A 281 4.26 -1.78 11.35
N ALA A 282 4.77 -1.03 10.38
CA ALA A 282 5.23 -1.58 9.11
C ALA A 282 6.46 -2.48 9.28
N GLN A 283 7.37 -2.16 10.21
CA GLN A 283 8.52 -2.99 10.54
C GLN A 283 8.08 -4.32 11.17
N GLU A 284 7.15 -4.27 12.13
CA GLU A 284 6.56 -5.47 12.72
C GLU A 284 5.90 -6.35 11.65
N ALA A 285 5.12 -5.74 10.76
CA ALA A 285 4.45 -6.44 9.67
C ALA A 285 5.44 -7.08 8.70
N HIS A 286 6.50 -6.36 8.33
CA HIS A 286 7.57 -6.87 7.48
C HIS A 286 8.31 -8.06 8.13
N GLU A 287 8.73 -7.93 9.39
CA GLU A 287 9.38 -9.03 10.13
C GLU A 287 8.50 -10.28 10.22
N ARG A 288 7.19 -10.08 10.38
CA ARG A 288 6.20 -11.15 10.45
C ARG A 288 6.03 -11.85 9.10
N ARG A 289 5.99 -11.10 7.99
CA ARG A 289 5.97 -11.65 6.62
C ARG A 289 7.25 -12.40 6.27
N GLU A 290 8.41 -11.82 6.56
CA GLU A 290 9.71 -12.47 6.36
C GLU A 290 9.83 -13.77 7.15
N SER A 291 9.33 -13.77 8.40
CA SER A 291 9.31 -14.98 9.22
C SER A 291 8.40 -16.06 8.65
N ALA A 292 7.25 -15.67 8.06
CA ALA A 292 6.33 -16.62 7.44
C ALA A 292 6.93 -17.24 6.18
N PHE A 293 7.52 -16.40 5.33
CA PHE A 293 8.15 -16.81 4.07
C PHE A 293 9.30 -17.82 4.27
N ASN A 294 10.13 -17.61 5.30
CA ASN A 294 11.29 -18.45 5.57
C ASN A 294 10.98 -19.70 6.43
N SER A 295 9.75 -19.88 6.92
CA SER A 295 9.42 -20.98 7.82
C SER A 295 9.17 -22.31 7.09
N THR A 296 9.85 -23.37 7.53
CA THR A 296 9.63 -24.77 7.07
C THR A 296 8.66 -25.56 7.97
N LEU A 297 8.15 -24.95 9.05
CA LEU A 297 7.26 -25.53 10.08
C LEU A 297 6.21 -24.49 10.54
N PRO A 298 5.05 -24.90 11.10
CA PRO A 298 3.78 -24.18 10.92
C PRO A 298 3.54 -22.96 11.82
N SER A 299 4.43 -22.59 12.75
CA SER A 299 4.17 -21.48 13.67
C SER A 299 4.62 -20.14 13.09
N ILE A 300 3.78 -19.59 12.23
CA ILE A 300 3.91 -18.20 11.82
C ILE A 300 3.75 -17.30 13.06
N LYS A 301 4.61 -16.30 13.22
CA LYS A 301 4.60 -15.40 14.39
C LYS A 301 3.28 -14.64 14.48
N GLU A 302 2.68 -14.63 15.67
CA GLU A 302 1.51 -13.82 15.98
C GLU A 302 1.85 -12.32 15.99
N PRO A 303 0.87 -11.44 15.68
CA PRO A 303 1.09 -10.01 15.69
C PRO A 303 1.39 -9.54 17.11
N ARG A 304 2.35 -8.62 17.22
CA ARG A 304 2.72 -8.00 18.50
C ARG A 304 2.00 -6.67 18.66
N SER A 305 1.55 -6.39 19.89
CA SER A 305 1.18 -5.03 20.26
C SER A 305 2.45 -4.20 20.32
N VAL A 306 2.55 -3.17 19.47
CA VAL A 306 3.68 -2.21 19.54
C VAL A 306 3.49 -1.18 20.65
N ILE A 307 2.30 -1.16 21.25
CA ILE A 307 1.92 -0.23 22.33
C ILE A 307 2.70 -0.54 23.61
N ALA A 308 3.02 -1.82 23.85
CA ALA A 308 3.71 -2.28 25.05
C ALA A 308 5.24 -2.08 25.02
N SER A 309 5.78 -1.63 23.87
CA SER A 309 7.22 -1.35 23.66
C SER A 309 7.54 0.15 23.69
N LEU A 310 6.63 0.97 24.22
CA LEU A 310 6.72 2.41 24.46
C LEU A 310 6.59 2.66 25.97
#